data_AF-A2GYE0-F1
#
_entry.id   AF-A2GYE0-F1
#
_cell.length_a   1.000
_cell.length_b   1.000
_cell.length_c   1.000
_cell.angle_alpha   90.00
_cell.angle_beta   90.00
_cell.angle_gamma   90.00
#
_symmetry.space_group_name_H-M   'P 1'
#
loop_
_entity.id
_entity.type
_entity.pdbx_description
1 polymer ?
#
loop_
_entity_poly.entity_id
_entity_poly.type
_entity_poly.pdbx_seq_one_letter_code
_entity_poly.pdbx_strand_id
1 'polypeptide(L)'
;MQIQGKYKGKLLCFKDSYAIISTKLERFPEMFHLTSGEKEVFPYNYYTEELVNTTKVGNIDDAMNHVKDIEAFNENIEKIEDCKIDDEHFDMEVYSSFYCGQDVRILRDGFLKFRNDLMTEFEIDAYDYVSISSISNKLFEKRVYWKNGNLFDLAGKPREYISKCIQGGRCMLAENKKQYNEGELITDFDAVSLYPSAIARLYCLEGIPKVMTE
;
A
#
# COMPACT_ATOMS: atom_id res chain seq x y z
N MET A 1 -5.27 3.16 10.72
CA MET A 1 -5.44 2.70 12.11
C MET A 1 -4.14 3.00 12.86
N GLN A 2 -4.21 3.64 14.02
CA GLN A 2 -3.02 3.96 14.82
C GLN A 2 -3.22 3.39 16.23
N ILE A 3 -2.23 2.65 16.71
CA ILE A 3 -2.20 2.12 18.07
C ILE A 3 -1.07 2.82 18.80
N GLN A 4 -1.32 3.24 20.04
CA GLN A 4 -0.33 3.92 20.87
C GLN A 4 -0.17 3.19 22.20
N GLY A 5 1.06 3.12 22.70
CA GLY A 5 1.38 2.56 23.99
C GLY A 5 2.54 3.32 24.64
N LYS A 6 2.65 3.26 25.97
CA LYS A 6 3.83 3.78 26.68
C LYS A 6 4.69 2.62 27.16
N TYR A 7 5.98 2.66 26.85
CA TYR A 7 6.94 1.66 27.31
C TYR A 7 8.22 2.36 27.77
N LYS A 8 8.66 2.10 29.00
CA LYS A 8 9.85 2.71 29.62
C LYS A 8 9.90 4.24 29.45
N GLY A 9 8.77 4.91 29.67
CA GLY A 9 8.64 6.37 29.54
C GLY A 9 8.58 6.91 28.11
N LYS A 10 8.69 6.06 27.08
CA LYS A 10 8.57 6.45 25.66
C LYS A 10 7.18 6.16 25.13
N LEU A 11 6.66 7.04 24.28
CA LEU A 11 5.45 6.77 23.50
C LEU A 11 5.83 5.95 22.26
N LEU A 12 5.23 4.78 22.13
CA LEU A 12 5.31 3.93 20.95
C LEU A 12 4.05 4.15 20.11
N CYS A 13 4.22 4.42 18.82
CA CYS A 13 3.14 4.62 17.87
C CYS A 13 3.29 3.59 16.74
N PHE A 14 2.27 2.75 16.58
CA PHE A 14 2.20 1.77 15.50
C PHE A 14 1.20 2.26 14.46
N LYS A 15 1.65 2.32 13.21
CA LYS A 15 0.84 2.75 12.07
C LYS A 15 0.94 1.69 10.98
N ASP A 16 -0.18 1.51 10.30
CA ASP A 16 -0.22 0.67 9.11
C ASP A 16 0.33 1.43 7.91
N SER A 17 1.50 1.01 7.41
CA SER A 17 2.11 1.61 6.22
C SER A 17 1.26 1.41 4.97
N TYR A 18 0.47 0.34 4.89
CA TYR A 18 -0.39 0.05 3.74
C TYR A 18 -1.56 1.04 3.62
N ALA A 19 -2.00 1.61 4.74
CA ALA A 19 -2.99 2.69 4.74
C ALA A 19 -2.45 4.00 4.13
N ILE A 20 -1.12 4.17 4.08
CA ILE A 20 -0.43 5.33 3.50
C ILE A 20 0.05 5.03 2.08
N ILE A 21 0.63 3.86 1.85
CA ILE A 21 1.13 3.41 0.54
C ILE A 21 0.45 2.08 0.23
N SER A 22 -0.71 2.14 -0.41
CA SER A 22 -1.57 0.98 -0.68
C SER A 22 -1.09 0.17 -1.90
N THR A 23 0.15 -0.32 -1.85
CA THR A 23 0.72 -1.22 -2.85
C THR A 23 1.51 -2.34 -2.18
N LYS A 24 1.75 -3.41 -2.92
CA LYS A 24 2.57 -4.54 -2.44
C LYS A 24 4.02 -4.12 -2.27
N LEU A 25 4.68 -4.62 -1.23
CA LEU A 25 6.08 -4.31 -0.93
C LEU A 25 7.03 -4.67 -2.09
N GLU A 26 6.75 -5.77 -2.79
CA GLU A 26 7.47 -6.21 -4.00
C GLU A 26 7.57 -5.14 -5.09
N ARG A 27 6.62 -4.20 -5.14
CA ARG A 27 6.63 -3.11 -6.14
C ARG A 27 7.44 -1.89 -5.70
N PHE A 28 7.87 -1.82 -4.45
CA PHE A 28 8.55 -0.63 -3.92
C PHE A 28 9.89 -0.35 -4.62
N PRO A 29 10.75 -1.34 -4.91
CA PRO A 29 12.01 -1.10 -5.60
C PRO A 29 11.81 -0.41 -6.95
N GLU A 30 10.93 -0.93 -7.80
CA GLU A 30 10.59 -0.33 -9.09
C GLU A 30 9.91 1.03 -8.92
N MET A 31 8.87 1.12 -8.08
CA MET A 31 8.03 2.30 -7.92
C MET A 31 8.78 3.52 -7.36
N PHE A 32 9.74 3.29 -6.47
CA PHE A 32 10.53 4.35 -5.83
C PHE A 32 11.97 4.42 -6.33
N HIS A 33 12.34 3.59 -7.32
CA HIS A 33 13.69 3.44 -7.84
C HIS A 33 14.73 3.20 -6.72
N LEU A 34 14.43 2.25 -5.84
CA LEU A 34 15.29 1.95 -4.68
C LEU A 34 16.52 1.16 -5.08
N THR A 35 17.64 1.44 -4.43
CA THR A 35 18.89 0.67 -4.56
C THR A 35 19.01 -0.44 -3.51
N SER A 36 17.96 -0.67 -2.72
CA SER A 36 17.94 -1.65 -1.63
C SER A 36 17.93 -3.10 -2.12
N GLY A 37 17.71 -3.33 -3.41
CA GLY A 37 17.50 -4.66 -4.00
C GLY A 37 16.02 -5.05 -4.04
N GLU A 38 15.75 -6.14 -4.74
CA GLU A 38 14.41 -6.72 -4.89
C GLU A 38 13.94 -7.40 -3.60
N LYS A 39 12.65 -7.72 -3.56
CA LYS A 39 12.07 -8.52 -2.49
C LYS A 39 12.45 -9.99 -2.69
N GLU A 40 12.92 -10.61 -1.61
CA GLU A 40 13.40 -12.01 -1.64
C GLU A 40 12.25 -13.04 -1.66
N VAL A 41 12.61 -14.30 -1.88
CA VAL A 41 11.71 -15.46 -1.87
C VAL A 41 11.69 -16.12 -0.49
N PHE A 42 10.54 -16.67 -0.08
CA PHE A 42 10.40 -17.37 1.20
C PHE A 42 9.50 -18.61 1.11
N PRO A 43 9.95 -19.79 1.59
CA PRO A 43 9.16 -21.02 1.59
C PRO A 43 8.20 -21.08 2.80
N TYR A 44 7.13 -20.28 2.78
CA TYR A 44 6.22 -20.14 3.93
C TYR A 44 5.67 -21.47 4.48
N ASN A 45 5.30 -22.39 3.60
CA ASN A 45 4.70 -23.66 3.99
C ASN A 45 5.72 -24.68 4.54
N TYR A 46 7.02 -24.41 4.36
CA TYR A 46 8.09 -25.25 4.87
C TYR A 46 8.41 -24.94 6.34
N TYR A 47 8.26 -23.68 6.75
CA TYR A 47 8.55 -23.24 8.12
C TYR A 47 7.43 -23.64 9.08
N THR A 48 7.49 -24.87 9.58
CA THR A 48 6.55 -25.40 10.58
C THR A 48 7.04 -25.13 12.01
N GLU A 49 6.11 -25.12 12.97
CA GLU A 49 6.44 -24.94 14.39
C GLU A 49 7.44 -25.99 14.91
N GLU A 50 7.33 -27.24 14.43
CA GLU A 50 8.24 -28.32 14.79
C GLU A 50 9.67 -28.05 14.31
N LEU A 51 9.85 -27.70 13.04
CA LEU A 51 11.18 -27.45 12.46
C LEU A 51 11.88 -26.25 13.11
N VAL A 52 11.12 -25.17 13.37
CA VAL A 52 11.65 -23.94 13.99
C VAL A 52 12.04 -24.16 15.45
N ASN A 53 11.37 -25.07 16.17
CA ASN A 53 11.65 -25.30 17.60
C ASN A 53 12.65 -26.43 17.87
N THR A 54 13.00 -27.25 16.88
CA THR A 54 13.88 -28.42 17.06
C THR A 54 15.30 -28.17 16.58
N THR A 55 15.53 -28.26 15.26
CA THR A 55 16.87 -28.19 14.67
C THR A 55 17.18 -26.83 14.08
N LYS A 56 16.16 -26.10 13.60
CA LYS A 56 16.32 -24.88 12.76
C LYS A 56 17.18 -25.12 11.51
N VAL A 57 17.40 -26.37 11.14
CA VAL A 57 18.11 -26.80 9.94
C VAL A 57 17.09 -27.32 8.95
N GLY A 58 17.06 -26.72 7.77
CA GLY A 58 16.14 -27.08 6.69
C GLY A 58 16.84 -27.92 5.62
N ASN A 59 16.13 -28.89 5.06
CA ASN A 59 16.51 -29.58 3.84
C ASN A 59 16.17 -28.71 2.61
N ILE A 60 17.15 -28.54 1.73
CA ILE A 60 17.06 -27.65 0.56
C ILE A 60 16.01 -28.15 -0.44
N ASP A 61 16.06 -29.42 -0.83
CA ASP A 61 15.15 -30.01 -1.83
C ASP A 61 13.70 -29.98 -1.38
N ASP A 62 13.44 -30.27 -0.10
CA ASP A 62 12.10 -30.18 0.46
C ASP A 62 11.59 -28.74 0.44
N ALA A 63 12.42 -27.77 0.85
CA ALA A 63 12.05 -26.36 0.89
C ALA A 63 11.75 -25.78 -0.50
N MET A 64 12.44 -26.26 -1.55
CA MET A 64 12.18 -25.85 -2.94
C MET A 64 10.74 -26.11 -3.39
N ASN A 65 10.10 -27.17 -2.90
CA ASN A 65 8.71 -27.49 -3.22
C ASN A 65 7.70 -26.46 -2.68
N HIS A 66 8.17 -25.54 -1.82
CA HIS A 66 7.36 -24.52 -1.16
C HIS A 66 7.68 -23.09 -1.62
N VAL A 67 8.56 -22.91 -2.61
CA VAL A 67 8.83 -21.61 -3.25
C VAL A 67 8.29 -21.55 -4.68
N LYS A 68 8.00 -20.33 -5.16
CA LYS A 68 7.61 -20.12 -6.56
C LYS A 68 8.80 -19.94 -7.48
N ASP A 69 9.88 -19.38 -6.96
CA ASP A 69 11.11 -19.08 -7.70
C ASP A 69 12.26 -19.82 -7.01
N ILE A 70 12.59 -20.97 -7.60
CA ILE A 70 13.59 -21.91 -7.09
C ILE A 70 15.00 -21.37 -7.33
N GLU A 71 15.21 -20.67 -8.45
CA GLU A 71 16.52 -20.11 -8.80
C GLU A 71 16.93 -19.05 -7.78
N ALA A 72 16.05 -18.09 -7.49
CA ALA A 72 16.32 -17.06 -6.48
C ALA A 72 16.50 -17.66 -5.08
N PHE A 73 15.74 -18.70 -4.71
CA PHE A 73 15.90 -19.38 -3.43
C PHE A 73 17.30 -20.00 -3.27
N ASN A 74 17.78 -20.71 -4.29
CA ASN A 74 19.13 -21.29 -4.29
C ASN A 74 20.23 -20.23 -4.24
N GLU A 75 20.10 -19.20 -5.06
CA GLU A 75 21.05 -18.09 -5.04
C GLU A 75 21.14 -17.44 -3.67
N ASN A 76 20.01 -17.31 -2.96
CA ASN A 76 19.99 -16.76 -1.62
C ASN A 76 20.70 -17.64 -0.60
N ILE A 77 20.51 -18.96 -0.64
CA ILE A 77 21.22 -19.89 0.25
C ILE A 77 22.74 -19.76 0.09
N GLU A 78 23.21 -19.61 -1.16
CA GLU A 78 24.64 -19.48 -1.45
C GLU A 78 25.20 -18.07 -1.11
N LYS A 79 24.39 -17.01 -1.27
CA LYS A 79 24.83 -15.62 -1.05
C LYS A 79 24.77 -15.16 0.40
N ILE A 80 23.83 -15.69 1.19
CA ILE A 80 23.65 -15.28 2.58
C ILE A 80 24.76 -15.92 3.42
N GLU A 81 25.55 -15.07 4.07
CA GLU A 81 26.62 -15.48 4.98
C GLU A 81 26.10 -16.43 6.07
N ASP A 82 26.81 -17.52 6.30
CA ASP A 82 26.47 -18.59 7.26
C ASP A 82 25.12 -19.29 7.03
N CYS A 83 24.47 -19.11 5.87
CA CYS A 83 23.19 -19.75 5.57
C CYS A 83 23.33 -21.18 5.08
N LYS A 84 24.28 -21.46 4.18
CA LYS A 84 24.51 -22.82 3.68
C LYS A 84 25.32 -23.61 4.72
N ILE A 85 24.76 -24.74 5.18
CA ILE A 85 25.42 -25.63 6.14
C ILE A 85 26.24 -26.67 5.38
N ASP A 86 25.59 -27.34 4.42
CA ASP A 86 26.19 -28.30 3.50
C ASP A 86 25.40 -28.32 2.17
N ASP A 87 25.63 -29.30 1.31
CA ASP A 87 24.98 -29.38 -0.01
C ASP A 87 23.48 -29.76 0.06
N GLU A 88 23.01 -30.30 1.18
CA GLU A 88 21.62 -30.73 1.39
C GLU A 88 20.86 -29.81 2.38
N HIS A 89 21.58 -29.03 3.19
CA HIS A 89 21.01 -28.32 4.33
C HIS A 89 21.37 -26.83 4.39
N PHE A 90 20.42 -26.04 4.91
CA PHE A 90 20.58 -24.62 5.19
C PHE A 90 20.07 -24.23 6.59
N ASP A 91 20.58 -23.14 7.13
CA ASP A 91 20.13 -22.57 8.40
C ASP A 91 18.88 -21.71 8.19
N MET A 92 17.76 -22.18 8.76
CA MET A 92 16.46 -21.54 8.62
C MET A 92 16.37 -20.20 9.38
N GLU A 93 17.07 -20.07 10.49
CA GLU A 93 17.05 -18.84 11.30
C GLU A 93 17.85 -17.73 10.62
N VAL A 94 19.00 -18.06 10.03
CA VAL A 94 19.81 -17.14 9.23
C VAL A 94 19.04 -16.68 7.99
N TYR A 95 18.48 -17.63 7.22
CA TYR A 95 17.70 -17.30 6.01
C TYR A 95 16.50 -16.39 6.34
N SER A 96 15.70 -16.77 7.34
CA SER A 96 14.50 -16.00 7.71
C SER A 96 14.82 -14.63 8.29
N SER A 97 15.94 -14.50 9.02
CA SER A 97 16.42 -13.21 9.52
C SER A 97 16.85 -12.29 8.38
N PHE A 98 17.59 -12.81 7.39
CA PHE A 98 17.95 -12.05 6.19
C PHE A 98 16.72 -11.58 5.42
N TYR A 99 15.79 -12.51 5.14
CA TYR A 99 14.53 -12.23 4.46
C TYR A 99 13.72 -11.12 5.16
N CYS A 100 13.47 -11.28 6.46
CA CYS A 100 12.72 -10.29 7.25
C CYS A 100 13.44 -8.94 7.28
N GLY A 101 14.78 -8.95 7.37
CA GLY A 101 15.61 -7.76 7.34
C GLY A 101 15.49 -7.00 6.02
N GLN A 102 15.49 -7.72 4.89
CA GLN A 102 15.33 -7.16 3.56
C GLN A 102 13.94 -6.54 3.37
N ASP A 103 12.87 -7.20 3.82
CA ASP A 103 11.51 -6.66 3.81
C ASP A 103 11.40 -5.35 4.58
N VAL A 104 11.93 -5.31 5.81
CA VAL A 104 11.92 -4.10 6.63
C VAL A 104 12.76 -2.99 5.99
N ARG A 105 13.88 -3.34 5.34
CA ARG A 105 14.73 -2.38 4.61
C ARG A 105 14.01 -1.76 3.43
N ILE A 106 13.41 -2.56 2.54
CA ILE A 106 12.65 -2.08 1.38
C ILE A 106 11.50 -1.18 1.86
N LEU A 107 10.77 -1.61 2.89
CA LEU A 107 9.66 -0.82 3.43
C LEU A 107 10.15 0.53 3.96
N ARG A 108 11.22 0.52 4.75
CA ARG A 108 11.81 1.75 5.31
C ARG A 108 12.26 2.69 4.20
N ASP A 109 13.03 2.20 3.24
CA ASP A 109 13.66 3.02 2.22
C ASP A 109 12.60 3.60 1.27
N GLY A 110 11.60 2.80 0.87
CA GLY A 110 10.46 3.29 0.09
C GLY A 110 9.57 4.28 0.84
N PHE A 111 9.30 4.03 2.13
CA PHE A 111 8.52 4.96 2.95
C PHE A 111 9.25 6.30 3.17
N LEU A 112 10.57 6.26 3.40
CA LEU A 112 11.40 7.47 3.51
C LEU A 112 11.43 8.25 2.20
N LYS A 113 11.56 7.58 1.05
CA LYS A 113 11.47 8.22 -0.27
C LYS A 113 10.12 8.93 -0.44
N PHE A 114 9.02 8.22 -0.21
CA PHE A 114 7.66 8.78 -0.27
C PHE A 114 7.49 9.99 0.66
N ARG A 115 7.94 9.87 1.91
CA ARG A 115 7.89 10.96 2.90
C ARG A 115 8.68 12.18 2.42
N ASN A 116 9.90 11.98 1.92
CA ASN A 116 10.74 13.06 1.43
C ASN A 116 10.10 13.78 0.23
N ASP A 117 9.47 13.04 -0.67
CA ASP A 117 8.76 13.60 -1.81
C ASP A 117 7.56 14.45 -1.33
N LEU A 118 6.76 13.95 -0.37
CA LEU A 118 5.67 14.72 0.23
C LEU A 118 6.15 15.99 0.95
N MET A 119 7.26 15.90 1.69
CA MET A 119 7.83 17.04 2.38
C MET A 119 8.33 18.10 1.39
N THR A 120 8.99 17.67 0.31
CA THR A 120 9.55 18.55 -0.73
C THR A 120 8.46 19.26 -1.52
N GLU A 121 7.44 18.52 -1.96
CA GLU A 121 6.40 19.05 -2.87
C GLU A 121 5.26 19.77 -2.13
N PHE A 122 4.98 19.36 -0.90
CA PHE A 122 3.75 19.75 -0.18
C PHE A 122 3.96 20.28 1.23
N GLU A 123 5.18 20.21 1.78
CA GLU A 123 5.47 20.58 3.17
C GLU A 123 4.55 19.81 4.15
N ILE A 124 4.38 18.51 3.87
CA ILE A 124 3.58 17.59 4.67
C ILE A 124 4.47 16.41 5.07
N ASP A 125 4.55 16.13 6.37
CA ASP A 125 5.21 14.93 6.86
C ASP A 125 4.23 13.75 6.87
N ALA A 126 4.57 12.68 6.15
CA ALA A 126 3.79 11.44 6.14
C ALA A 126 3.55 10.86 7.54
N TYR A 127 4.48 11.06 8.48
CA TYR A 127 4.36 10.56 9.85
C TYR A 127 3.28 11.25 10.68
N ASP A 128 2.75 12.40 10.26
CA ASP A 128 1.69 13.09 11.01
C ASP A 128 0.31 12.49 10.74
N TYR A 129 0.19 11.62 9.73
CA TYR A 129 -1.09 11.10 9.26
C TYR A 129 -1.18 9.58 9.41
N VAL A 130 -2.40 9.04 9.30
CA VAL A 130 -2.70 7.61 9.46
C VAL A 130 -3.10 6.93 8.16
N SER A 131 -3.31 7.70 7.09
CA SER A 131 -3.65 7.20 5.77
C SER A 131 -3.35 8.22 4.67
N ILE A 132 -3.29 7.75 3.42
CA ILE A 132 -3.15 8.60 2.24
C ILE A 132 -4.31 9.60 2.10
N SER A 133 -5.53 9.18 2.45
CA SER A 133 -6.70 10.06 2.40
C SER A 133 -6.57 11.23 3.38
N SER A 134 -6.00 11.02 4.57
CA SER A 134 -5.74 12.11 5.52
C SER A 134 -4.67 13.08 5.00
N ILE A 135 -3.63 12.57 4.34
CA ILE A 135 -2.59 13.39 3.69
C ILE A 135 -3.21 14.24 2.57
N SER A 136 -3.99 13.60 1.68
CA SER A 136 -4.70 14.29 0.60
C SER A 136 -5.67 15.35 1.15
N ASN A 137 -6.46 15.02 2.17
CA ASN A 137 -7.36 15.99 2.78
C ASN A 137 -6.61 17.21 3.33
N LYS A 138 -5.45 17.00 3.97
CA LYS A 138 -4.59 18.10 4.45
C LYS A 138 -4.10 18.98 3.30
N LEU A 139 -3.70 18.35 2.20
CA LEU A 139 -3.26 19.09 1.02
C LEU A 139 -4.39 19.97 0.47
N PHE A 140 -5.61 19.42 0.38
CA PHE A 140 -6.79 20.15 -0.04
C PHE A 140 -7.18 21.26 0.95
N GLU A 141 -7.10 21.03 2.26
CA GLU A 141 -7.28 22.08 3.28
C GLU A 141 -6.36 23.27 2.99
N LYS A 142 -5.06 23.01 2.89
CA LYS A 142 -4.01 24.03 2.66
C LYS A 142 -4.20 24.78 1.34
N ARG A 143 -4.50 24.06 0.25
CA ARG A 143 -4.43 24.61 -1.11
C ARG A 143 -5.78 25.03 -1.69
N VAL A 144 -6.87 24.45 -1.23
CA VAL A 144 -8.20 24.61 -1.82
C VAL A 144 -9.20 25.12 -0.79
N TYR A 145 -9.46 24.39 0.28
CA TYR A 145 -10.62 24.65 1.14
C TYR A 145 -10.53 25.99 1.86
N TRP A 146 -9.40 26.28 2.51
CA TRP A 146 -9.24 27.56 3.22
C TRP A 146 -9.14 28.75 2.28
N LYS A 147 -8.61 28.55 1.07
CA LYS A 147 -8.52 29.61 0.06
C LYS A 147 -9.86 29.95 -0.58
N ASN A 148 -10.76 28.96 -0.68
CA ASN A 148 -12.11 29.17 -1.23
C ASN A 148 -12.92 30.14 -0.35
N GLY A 149 -12.84 30.00 0.98
CA GLY A 149 -13.49 30.92 1.93
C GLY A 149 -15.02 30.78 2.04
N ASN A 150 -15.66 29.93 1.24
CA ASN A 150 -17.11 29.68 1.23
C ASN A 150 -17.46 28.19 1.43
N LEU A 151 -16.55 27.42 2.03
CA LEU A 151 -16.79 26.03 2.40
C LEU A 151 -17.11 25.90 3.89
N PHE A 152 -18.04 24.99 4.21
CA PHE A 152 -18.54 24.78 5.56
C PHE A 152 -18.59 23.29 5.89
N ASP A 153 -18.35 22.95 7.15
CA ASP A 153 -18.51 21.57 7.63
C ASP A 153 -20.00 21.18 7.62
N LEU A 154 -20.30 20.02 7.02
CA LEU A 154 -21.66 19.46 6.99
C LEU A 154 -21.89 18.56 8.22
N ALA A 155 -22.95 18.84 8.98
CA ALA A 155 -23.37 18.03 10.12
C ALA A 155 -24.89 17.77 10.13
N GLY A 156 -25.34 16.81 10.95
CA GLY A 156 -26.76 16.53 11.19
C GLY A 156 -27.56 16.13 9.94
N LYS A 157 -28.79 16.67 9.84
CA LYS A 157 -29.75 16.34 8.77
C LYS A 157 -29.25 16.70 7.36
N PRO A 158 -28.67 17.89 7.10
CA PRO A 158 -28.10 18.19 5.77
C PRO A 158 -27.03 17.19 5.34
N ARG A 159 -26.10 16.81 6.25
CA ARG A 159 -25.07 15.80 5.97
C ARG A 159 -25.69 14.45 5.61
N GLU A 160 -26.66 13.99 6.39
CA GLU A 160 -27.35 12.72 6.13
C GLU A 160 -28.07 12.75 4.78
N TYR A 161 -28.79 13.82 4.47
CA TYR A 161 -29.51 13.97 3.21
C TYR A 161 -28.56 13.97 2.01
N ILE A 162 -27.53 14.82 2.04
CA ILE A 162 -26.52 14.91 0.96
C ILE A 162 -25.81 13.58 0.76
N SER A 163 -25.53 12.83 1.84
CA SER A 163 -24.85 11.53 1.73
C SER A 163 -25.65 10.49 0.93
N LYS A 164 -27.00 10.60 0.90
CA LYS A 164 -27.86 9.73 0.08
C LYS A 164 -27.73 10.03 -1.43
N CYS A 165 -27.20 11.19 -1.78
CA CYS A 165 -26.98 11.60 -3.17
C CYS A 165 -25.57 11.25 -3.68
N ILE A 166 -24.66 10.79 -2.81
CA ILE A 166 -23.31 10.40 -3.20
C ILE A 166 -23.36 9.02 -3.85
N GLN A 167 -22.98 8.95 -5.12
CA GLN A 167 -22.86 7.70 -5.88
C GLN A 167 -21.42 7.52 -6.37
N GLY A 168 -21.01 6.25 -6.50
CA GLY A 168 -19.67 5.89 -6.98
C GLY A 168 -19.55 5.88 -8.50
N GLY A 169 -18.46 5.29 -8.98
CA GLY A 169 -18.24 5.10 -10.41
C GLY A 169 -19.29 4.19 -11.05
N ARG A 170 -19.65 4.49 -12.31
CA ARG A 170 -20.58 3.66 -13.08
C ARG A 170 -19.84 2.44 -13.67
N CYS A 171 -20.25 1.24 -13.28
CA CYS A 171 -19.82 -0.01 -13.91
C CYS A 171 -21.02 -0.65 -14.59
N MET A 172 -20.97 -0.84 -15.92
CA MET A 172 -22.09 -1.37 -16.70
C MET A 172 -21.59 -2.27 -17.82
N LEU A 173 -22.41 -3.27 -18.16
CA LEU A 173 -22.25 -4.07 -19.37
C LEU A 173 -23.22 -3.55 -20.44
N ALA A 174 -22.88 -3.76 -21.71
CA ALA A 174 -23.82 -3.51 -22.79
C ALA A 174 -25.11 -4.33 -22.55
N GLU A 175 -26.26 -3.65 -22.58
CA GLU A 175 -27.59 -4.23 -22.31
C GLU A 175 -27.73 -4.99 -20.97
N ASN A 176 -26.83 -4.79 -20.00
CA ASN A 176 -26.74 -5.59 -18.78
C ASN A 176 -26.59 -7.10 -19.04
N LYS A 177 -26.01 -7.49 -20.18
CA LYS A 177 -25.75 -8.88 -20.55
C LYS A 177 -24.26 -9.17 -20.52
N LYS A 178 -23.89 -10.38 -20.07
CA LYS A 178 -22.51 -10.86 -20.14
C LYS A 178 -22.08 -10.97 -21.60
N GLN A 179 -20.95 -10.35 -21.93
CA GLN A 179 -20.37 -10.36 -23.27
C GLN A 179 -19.30 -11.45 -23.35
N TYR A 180 -19.23 -12.11 -24.50
CA TYR A 180 -18.15 -13.03 -24.87
C TYR A 180 -17.70 -12.63 -26.26
N ASN A 181 -16.42 -12.29 -26.40
CA ASN A 181 -15.86 -11.86 -27.67
C ASN A 181 -14.75 -12.85 -28.03
N GLU A 182 -14.99 -13.68 -29.05
CA GLU A 182 -13.99 -14.58 -29.62
C GLU A 182 -13.67 -14.11 -31.04
N GLY A 183 -12.40 -13.78 -31.30
CA GLY A 183 -11.93 -13.39 -32.63
C GLY A 183 -12.22 -11.95 -33.07
N GLU A 184 -12.88 -11.14 -32.24
CA GLU A 184 -13.13 -9.72 -32.51
C GLU A 184 -12.06 -8.81 -31.90
N LEU A 185 -11.71 -7.73 -32.59
CA LEU A 185 -10.82 -6.70 -32.08
C LEU A 185 -11.59 -5.78 -31.12
N ILE A 186 -11.18 -5.74 -29.85
CA ILE A 186 -11.71 -4.81 -28.84
C ILE A 186 -10.82 -3.57 -28.79
N THR A 187 -11.44 -2.40 -28.81
CA THR A 187 -10.77 -1.13 -28.49
C THR A 187 -11.32 -0.60 -27.18
N ASP A 188 -10.43 -0.28 -26.24
CA ASP A 188 -10.77 0.29 -24.94
C ASP A 188 -10.37 1.77 -24.89
N PHE A 189 -11.19 2.58 -24.23
CA PHE A 189 -10.95 4.01 -24.03
C PHE A 189 -11.00 4.31 -22.53
N ASP A 190 -9.85 4.63 -21.96
CA ASP A 190 -9.75 5.07 -20.57
C ASP A 190 -9.52 6.58 -20.46
N ALA A 191 -10.17 7.20 -19.48
CA ALA A 191 -10.08 8.63 -19.26
C ALA A 191 -8.89 8.97 -18.35
N VAL A 192 -7.95 9.78 -18.86
CA VAL A 192 -6.78 10.23 -18.10
C VAL A 192 -7.21 11.03 -16.86
N SER A 193 -6.96 10.46 -15.68
CA SER A 193 -7.22 11.08 -14.38
C SER A 193 -8.65 11.65 -14.27
N LEU A 194 -9.66 10.82 -14.55
CA LEU A 194 -11.07 11.26 -14.66
C LEU A 194 -11.53 12.17 -13.51
N TYR A 195 -11.32 11.77 -12.24
CA TYR A 195 -11.75 12.57 -11.08
C TYR A 195 -11.00 13.90 -10.95
N PRO A 196 -9.65 13.96 -10.94
CA PRO A 196 -8.93 15.23 -10.97
C PRO A 196 -9.37 16.14 -12.13
N SER A 197 -9.51 15.57 -13.33
CA SER A 197 -9.97 16.30 -14.51
C SER A 197 -11.40 16.83 -14.35
N ALA A 198 -12.28 16.10 -13.67
CA ALA A 198 -13.64 16.56 -13.36
C ALA A 198 -13.62 17.70 -12.33
N ILE A 199 -12.85 17.57 -11.25
CA ILE A 199 -12.68 18.62 -10.22
C ILE A 199 -12.15 19.92 -10.85
N ALA A 200 -11.23 19.82 -11.80
CA ALA A 200 -10.65 21.00 -12.46
C ALA A 200 -11.59 21.69 -13.46
N ARG A 201 -12.57 20.97 -14.04
CA ARG A 201 -13.41 21.48 -15.14
C ARG A 201 -14.84 21.78 -14.72
N LEU A 202 -15.38 21.02 -13.77
CA LEU A 202 -16.76 21.15 -13.33
C LEU A 202 -16.86 22.13 -12.18
N TYR A 203 -18.04 22.74 -12.05
CA TYR A 203 -18.37 23.55 -10.89
C TYR A 203 -18.57 22.66 -9.66
N CYS A 204 -17.76 22.85 -8.63
CA CYS A 204 -17.94 22.22 -7.33
C CYS A 204 -18.87 23.09 -6.46
N LEU A 205 -19.86 22.46 -5.82
CA LEU A 205 -20.81 23.16 -4.95
C LEU A 205 -20.11 23.72 -3.70
N GLU A 206 -20.47 24.95 -3.34
CA GLU A 206 -19.99 25.68 -2.16
C GLU A 206 -21.15 26.40 -1.46
N GLY A 207 -20.91 26.91 -0.25
CA GLY A 207 -21.89 27.65 0.54
C GLY A 207 -22.79 26.79 1.43
N ILE A 208 -23.72 27.46 2.12
CA ILE A 208 -24.66 26.83 3.03
C ILE A 208 -25.88 26.32 2.24
N PRO A 209 -26.24 25.02 2.35
CA PRO A 209 -27.40 24.49 1.64
C PRO A 209 -28.69 25.15 2.14
N LYS A 210 -29.58 25.48 1.20
CA LYS A 210 -30.90 26.04 1.50
C LYS A 210 -31.98 25.01 1.22
N VAL A 211 -32.97 24.93 2.12
CA VAL A 211 -34.17 24.14 1.88
C VAL A 211 -34.95 24.83 0.75
N MET A 212 -35.31 24.06 -0.28
CA MET A 212 -36.16 24.57 -1.35
C MET A 212 -37.53 24.91 -0.77
N THR A 213 -37.98 26.14 -0.99
CA THR A 213 -39.35 26.56 -0.70
C THR A 213 -40.20 26.36 -1.95
N GLU A 214 -41.50 26.14 -1.75
CA GLU A 214 -42.49 26.18 -2.83
C GLU A 214 -42.56 27.56 -3.50
#